data_AF-A0A9D0TEQ4-F1
#
_entry.id   AF-A0A9D0TEQ4-F1
#
_cell.length_a   1.000
_cell.length_b   1.000
_cell.length_c   1.000
_cell.angle_alpha   90.00
_cell.angle_beta   90.00
_cell.angle_gamma   90.00
#
_symmetry.space_group_name_H-M   'P 1'
#
loop_
_entity.id
_entity.type
_entity.pdbx_description
1 polymer ?
#
loop_
_entity_poly.entity_id
_entity_poly.type
_entity_poly.pdbx_seq_one_letter_code
_entity_poly.pdbx_strand_id
1 'polypeptide(L)'
;MAVNQYYLEKAKPMFDEASAIQGLDANQVNALSDAGRAIRNAEGRKAYDLLTPLLAEVRAASISYEVVGGDSLWSISGSAETYNNPYQWPLIYKANRDKIKDADLIYPGQVFSVDRNPSAAEVQMAIDHARNRGAWSIGVVEESDRNYLGGSLELQ
;
A
#
# COMPACT_ATOMS: atom_id res chain seq x y z
N MET A 1 -10.37 6.33 34.63
CA MET A 1 -11.17 6.46 33.40
C MET A 1 -10.58 7.48 32.41
N ALA A 2 -10.10 8.65 32.83
CA ALA A 2 -9.55 9.68 31.93
C ALA A 2 -8.34 9.23 31.06
N VAL A 3 -7.39 8.48 31.64
CA VAL A 3 -6.19 8.02 30.91
C VAL A 3 -6.54 7.06 29.78
N ASN A 4 -7.44 6.12 30.01
CA ASN A 4 -7.85 5.15 29.00
C ASN A 4 -8.64 5.82 27.86
N GLN A 5 -9.47 6.82 28.19
CA GLN A 5 -10.16 7.65 27.20
C GLN A 5 -9.17 8.41 26.31
N TYR A 6 -8.13 9.02 26.88
CA TYR A 6 -7.09 9.71 26.13
C TYR A 6 -6.43 8.79 25.08
N TYR A 7 -6.07 7.56 25.48
CA TYR A 7 -5.49 6.62 24.53
C TYR A 7 -6.49 6.14 23.48
N LEU A 8 -7.77 6.02 23.82
CA LEU A 8 -8.82 5.68 22.86
C LEU A 8 -8.95 6.74 21.76
N GLU A 9 -8.89 8.02 22.14
CA GLU A 9 -8.94 9.14 21.18
C GLU A 9 -7.71 9.20 20.27
N LYS A 10 -6.54 8.79 20.77
CA LYS A 10 -5.32 8.67 19.96
C LYS A 10 -5.32 7.42 19.06
N ALA A 11 -5.82 6.29 19.57
CA ALA A 11 -5.78 5.02 18.86
C ALA A 11 -6.74 4.96 17.66
N LYS A 12 -7.88 5.66 17.71
CA LYS A 12 -8.85 5.69 16.58
C LYS A 12 -8.23 6.15 15.26
N PRO A 13 -7.65 7.37 15.15
CA PRO A 13 -7.05 7.80 13.89
C PRO A 13 -5.85 6.95 13.48
N MET A 14 -5.11 6.38 14.43
CA MET A 14 -4.02 5.45 14.13
C MET A 14 -4.54 4.14 13.54
N PHE A 15 -5.70 3.67 14.00
CA PHE A 15 -6.36 2.49 13.44
C PHE A 15 -6.88 2.79 12.04
N ASP A 16 -7.51 3.95 11.82
CA ASP A 16 -7.95 4.37 10.48
C ASP A 16 -6.77 4.39 9.49
N GLU A 17 -5.66 5.04 9.87
CA GLU A 17 -4.42 5.04 9.07
C GLU A 17 -3.91 3.62 8.83
N ALA A 18 -3.77 2.81 9.88
CA ALA A 18 -3.25 1.45 9.76
C ALA A 18 -4.15 0.53 8.92
N SER A 19 -5.47 0.75 8.95
CA SER A 19 -6.45 -0.01 8.16
C SER A 19 -6.47 0.35 6.68
N ALA A 20 -5.98 1.54 6.33
CA ALA A 20 -5.83 1.98 4.95
C ALA A 20 -4.54 1.45 4.30
N ILE A 21 -3.60 0.93 5.09
CA ILE A 21 -2.35 0.36 4.59
C ILE A 21 -2.66 -0.94 3.85
N GLN A 22 -2.24 -0.98 2.59
CA GLN A 22 -2.12 -2.19 1.80
C GLN A 22 -0.69 -2.69 1.93
N GLY A 23 -0.41 -3.99 1.84
CA GLY A 23 0.95 -4.50 2.09
C GLY A 23 1.11 -5.36 3.33
N LEU A 24 0.19 -5.27 4.30
CA LEU A 24 0.45 -5.77 5.66
C LEU A 24 0.77 -7.26 5.70
N ASP A 25 1.88 -7.63 6.33
CA ASP A 25 2.20 -9.04 6.57
C ASP A 25 1.29 -9.66 7.64
N ALA A 26 1.35 -10.99 7.78
CA ALA A 26 0.48 -11.72 8.71
C ALA A 26 0.55 -11.21 10.16
N ASN A 27 1.73 -10.82 10.64
CA ASN A 27 1.90 -10.30 11.99
C ASN A 27 1.26 -8.92 12.14
N GLN A 28 1.48 -8.05 11.14
CA GLN A 28 0.88 -6.73 11.07
C GLN A 28 -0.66 -6.78 10.98
N VAL A 29 -1.21 -7.69 10.18
CA VAL A 29 -2.67 -7.94 10.09
C VAL A 29 -3.23 -8.40 11.43
N ASN A 30 -2.53 -9.30 12.13
CA ASN A 30 -2.94 -9.74 13.46
C ASN A 30 -2.92 -8.58 14.45
N ALA A 31 -1.85 -7.77 14.48
CA ALA A 31 -1.75 -6.59 15.34
C ALA A 31 -2.88 -5.58 15.08
N LEU A 32 -3.21 -5.33 13.81
CA LEU A 32 -4.32 -4.47 13.43
C LEU A 32 -5.67 -5.03 13.90
N SER A 33 -5.92 -6.33 13.69
CA SER A 33 -7.14 -7.00 14.16
C SER A 33 -7.29 -6.92 15.69
N ASP A 34 -6.20 -7.15 16.41
CA ASP A 34 -6.12 -7.06 17.87
C ASP A 34 -6.39 -5.63 18.36
N ALA A 35 -5.83 -4.62 17.69
CA ALA A 35 -6.09 -3.23 17.98
C ALA A 35 -7.56 -2.87 17.74
N GLY A 36 -8.17 -3.35 16.66
CA GLY A 36 -9.60 -3.15 16.38
C GLY A 36 -10.51 -3.77 17.45
N ARG A 37 -10.15 -4.97 17.96
CA ARG A 37 -10.85 -5.58 19.11
C ARG A 37 -10.70 -4.72 20.37
N ALA A 38 -9.49 -4.26 20.66
CA ALA A 38 -9.22 -3.40 21.81
C ALA A 38 -10.03 -2.09 21.75
N ILE A 39 -10.13 -1.44 20.58
CA ILE A 39 -10.96 -0.23 20.40
C ILE A 39 -12.44 -0.52 20.68
N ARG A 40 -12.99 -1.63 20.14
CA ARG A 40 -14.39 -2.03 20.38
C ARG A 40 -14.69 -2.32 21.85
N ASN A 41 -13.72 -2.85 22.58
CA ASN A 41 -13.82 -3.11 24.02
C ASN A 41 -13.51 -1.88 24.89
N ALA A 42 -13.29 -0.71 24.29
CA ALA A 42 -12.83 0.51 24.96
C ALA A 42 -11.49 0.35 25.71
N GLU A 43 -10.60 -0.55 25.29
CA GLU A 43 -9.25 -0.76 25.83
C GLU A 43 -8.23 0.18 25.12
N GLY A 44 -8.38 1.49 25.32
CA GLY A 44 -7.62 2.52 24.58
C GLY A 44 -6.10 2.36 24.68
N ARG A 45 -5.57 2.07 25.88
CA ARG A 45 -4.11 1.90 26.07
C ARG A 45 -3.56 0.73 25.26
N LYS A 46 -4.26 -0.40 25.28
CA LYS A 46 -3.88 -1.61 24.54
C LYS A 46 -3.93 -1.38 23.03
N ALA A 47 -4.98 -0.71 22.54
CA ALA A 47 -5.06 -0.33 21.13
C ALA A 47 -3.89 0.55 20.70
N TYR A 48 -3.56 1.57 21.50
CA TYR A 48 -2.43 2.47 21.25
C TYR A 48 -1.09 1.71 21.22
N ASP A 49 -0.86 0.81 22.18
CA ASP A 49 0.38 0.04 22.29
C ASP A 49 0.57 -0.96 21.13
N LEU A 50 -0.52 -1.44 20.53
CA LEU A 50 -0.48 -2.28 19.33
C LEU A 50 -0.23 -1.46 18.05
N LEU A 51 -0.89 -0.31 17.92
CA LEU A 51 -0.83 0.52 16.70
C LEU A 51 0.48 1.30 16.58
N THR A 52 1.08 1.71 17.69
CA THR A 52 2.32 2.51 17.68
C THR A 52 3.48 1.81 16.97
N PRO A 53 3.90 0.58 17.36
CA PRO A 53 4.99 -0.11 16.69
C PRO A 53 4.63 -0.50 15.25
N LEU A 54 3.36 -0.90 15.00
CA LEU A 54 2.88 -1.23 13.66
C LEU A 54 3.08 -0.07 12.68
N LEU A 55 2.59 1.12 13.03
CA LEU A 55 2.74 2.29 12.17
C LEU A 55 4.20 2.71 12.02
N ALA A 56 5.01 2.59 13.07
CA ALA A 56 6.44 2.89 12.99
C ALA A 56 7.16 1.97 12.00
N GLU A 57 6.83 0.67 12.02
CA GLU A 57 7.42 -0.34 11.13
C GLU A 57 7.03 -0.09 9.67
N VAL A 58 5.74 0.10 9.39
CA VAL A 58 5.28 0.36 8.01
C VAL A 58 5.87 1.66 7.48
N ARG A 59 5.87 2.72 8.28
CA ARG A 59 6.45 4.01 7.86
C ARG A 59 7.96 3.92 7.62
N ALA A 60 8.67 3.07 8.35
CA ALA A 60 10.09 2.82 8.12
C ALA A 60 10.35 1.94 6.89
N ALA A 61 9.39 1.09 6.52
CA ALA A 61 9.45 0.26 5.32
C ALA A 61 9.05 1.02 4.04
N SER A 62 8.28 2.11 4.15
CA SER A 62 7.85 2.94 3.03
C SER A 62 8.84 4.04 2.70
N ILE A 63 9.15 4.20 1.41
CA ILE A 63 9.93 5.32 0.88
C ILE A 63 9.08 6.17 -0.07
N SER A 64 9.43 7.45 -0.19
CA SER A 64 8.88 8.32 -1.23
C SER A 64 9.83 8.36 -2.43
N TYR A 65 9.30 8.08 -3.61
CA TYR A 65 10.03 8.13 -4.87
C TYR A 65 9.46 9.25 -5.75
N GLU A 66 10.30 10.19 -6.18
CA GLU A 66 9.94 11.21 -7.16
C GLU A 66 10.25 10.71 -8.56
N VAL A 67 9.23 10.64 -9.41
CA VAL A 67 9.35 10.22 -10.81
C VAL A 67 10.22 11.21 -11.57
N VAL A 68 11.22 10.70 -12.29
CA VAL A 68 12.09 11.51 -13.17
C VAL A 68 11.82 11.20 -14.65
N GLY A 69 12.38 12.04 -15.54
CA GLY A 69 12.21 11.88 -16.98
C GLY A 69 12.74 10.52 -17.47
N GLY A 70 11.87 9.74 -18.11
CA GLY A 70 12.19 8.42 -18.66
C GLY A 70 11.82 7.24 -17.76
N ASP A 71 11.28 7.51 -16.57
CA ASP A 71 10.77 6.45 -15.70
C ASP A 71 9.52 5.78 -16.24
N SER A 72 9.39 4.51 -15.87
CA SER A 72 8.19 3.68 -15.96
C SER A 72 8.02 2.99 -14.62
N LEU A 73 6.81 2.51 -14.30
CA LEU A 73 6.63 1.73 -13.07
C LEU A 73 7.55 0.50 -13.04
N TRP A 74 7.85 -0.08 -14.21
CA TRP A 74 8.80 -1.18 -14.39
C TRP A 74 10.25 -0.80 -14.04
N SER A 75 10.73 0.35 -14.52
CA SER A 75 12.10 0.81 -14.21
C SER A 75 12.24 1.19 -12.75
N ILE A 76 11.21 1.86 -12.19
CA ILE A 76 11.19 2.25 -10.78
C ILE A 76 11.24 1.00 -9.89
N SER A 77 10.40 -0.01 -10.10
CA SER A 77 10.41 -1.25 -9.31
C SER A 77 11.68 -2.09 -9.52
N GLY A 78 12.31 -1.98 -10.68
CA GLY A 78 13.58 -2.63 -10.99
C GLY A 78 14.79 -2.03 -10.27
N SER A 79 14.68 -0.83 -9.71
CA SER A 79 15.77 -0.17 -8.99
C SER A 79 16.12 -0.88 -7.67
N ALA A 80 17.40 -0.88 -7.31
CA ALA A 80 17.88 -1.39 -6.02
C ALA A 80 17.36 -0.59 -4.82
N GLU A 81 16.94 0.66 -5.03
CA GLU A 81 16.38 1.52 -3.99
C GLU A 81 14.94 1.15 -3.63
N THR A 82 14.25 0.40 -4.52
CA THR A 82 12.85 -0.01 -4.37
C THR A 82 12.74 -1.50 -4.09
N TYR A 83 12.43 -2.33 -5.10
CA TYR A 83 12.20 -3.77 -4.99
C TYR A 83 13.31 -4.61 -5.59
N ASN A 84 14.21 -3.99 -6.38
CA ASN A 84 15.21 -4.69 -7.18
C ASN A 84 14.57 -5.80 -8.05
N ASN A 85 13.31 -5.60 -8.45
CA ASN A 85 12.54 -6.57 -9.21
C ASN A 85 11.45 -5.85 -10.03
N PRO A 86 11.64 -5.76 -11.35
CA PRO A 86 10.73 -4.98 -12.17
C PRO A 86 9.30 -5.56 -12.21
N TYR A 87 9.13 -6.88 -12.03
CA TYR A 87 7.81 -7.53 -11.99
C TYR A 87 6.95 -7.11 -10.79
N GLN A 88 7.50 -6.36 -9.84
CA GLN A 88 6.75 -5.82 -8.70
C GLN A 88 6.20 -4.41 -8.95
N TRP A 89 6.31 -3.87 -10.16
CA TRP A 89 5.71 -2.58 -10.54
C TRP A 89 4.22 -2.44 -10.17
N PRO A 90 3.38 -3.52 -10.19
CA PRO A 90 1.98 -3.39 -9.82
C PRO A 90 1.76 -2.98 -8.36
N LEU A 91 2.72 -3.24 -7.46
CA LEU A 91 2.65 -2.77 -6.07
C LEU A 91 2.67 -1.25 -5.98
N ILE A 92 3.55 -0.61 -6.77
CA ILE A 92 3.62 0.86 -6.86
C ILE A 92 2.29 1.40 -7.40
N TYR A 93 1.76 0.76 -8.45
CA TYR A 93 0.50 1.17 -9.04
C TYR A 93 -0.65 1.11 -8.02
N LYS A 94 -0.77 -0.03 -7.34
CA LYS A 94 -1.81 -0.29 -6.33
C LYS A 94 -1.73 0.71 -5.17
N ALA A 95 -0.53 0.94 -4.63
CA ALA A 95 -0.31 1.86 -3.51
C ALA A 95 -0.57 3.35 -3.84
N ASN A 96 -0.56 3.71 -5.13
CA ASN A 96 -0.71 5.09 -5.59
C ASN A 96 -1.87 5.25 -6.58
N ARG A 97 -2.90 4.42 -6.46
CA ARG A 97 -4.08 4.41 -7.34
C ARG A 97 -4.82 5.75 -7.39
N ASP A 98 -4.68 6.57 -6.34
CA ASP A 98 -5.20 7.94 -6.27
C ASP A 98 -4.41 8.92 -7.15
N LYS A 99 -3.13 8.62 -7.45
CA LYS A 99 -2.20 9.44 -8.23
C LYS A 99 -1.96 8.93 -9.65
N ILE A 100 -2.08 7.62 -9.84
CA ILE A 100 -1.83 6.94 -11.11
C ILE A 100 -3.16 6.48 -11.69
N LYS A 101 -3.57 7.10 -12.78
CA LYS A 101 -4.82 6.75 -13.48
C LYS A 101 -4.64 5.55 -14.41
N ASP A 102 -3.43 5.41 -14.94
CA ASP A 102 -3.04 4.41 -15.92
C ASP A 102 -1.58 4.04 -15.64
N ALA A 103 -1.28 2.75 -15.56
CA ALA A 103 0.05 2.24 -15.22
C ALA A 103 1.11 2.62 -16.27
N ASP A 104 0.68 2.86 -17.51
CA ASP A 104 1.55 3.29 -18.61
C ASP A 104 1.77 4.81 -18.65
N LEU A 105 1.01 5.59 -17.85
CA LEU A 105 1.05 7.05 -17.86
C LEU A 105 1.43 7.62 -16.50
N ILE A 106 2.74 7.65 -16.26
CA ILE A 106 3.36 8.40 -15.17
C ILE A 106 4.13 9.61 -15.72
N TYR A 107 4.27 10.64 -14.90
CA TYR A 107 4.82 11.93 -15.29
C TYR A 107 5.92 12.38 -14.31
N PRO A 108 6.98 13.04 -14.80
CA PRO A 108 8.01 13.60 -13.94
C PRO A 108 7.44 14.54 -12.87
N GLY A 109 7.98 14.47 -11.66
CA GLY A 109 7.54 15.24 -10.49
C GLY A 109 6.38 14.62 -9.71
N GLN A 110 5.80 13.51 -10.17
CA GLN A 110 4.88 12.74 -9.32
C GLN A 110 5.66 12.08 -8.16
N VAL A 111 5.07 12.08 -6.97
CA VAL A 111 5.67 11.43 -5.79
C VAL A 111 4.87 10.20 -5.41
N PHE A 112 5.50 9.03 -5.53
CA PHE A 112 4.92 7.74 -5.22
C PHE A 112 5.39 7.22 -3.86
N SER A 113 4.48 6.61 -3.13
CA SER A 113 4.78 5.79 -1.97
C SER A 113 5.19 4.40 -2.44
N VAL A 114 6.33 3.91 -1.97
CA VAL A 114 6.85 2.58 -2.30
C VAL A 114 7.08 1.83 -0.99
N ASP A 115 6.22 0.87 -0.69
CA ASP A 115 6.39 -0.03 0.46
C ASP A 115 7.42 -1.10 0.15
N ARG A 116 8.58 -1.07 0.81
CA ARG A 116 9.69 -2.02 0.62
C ARG A 116 9.53 -3.32 1.41
N ASN A 117 8.47 -3.47 2.21
CA ASN A 117 8.19 -4.71 2.92
C ASN A 117 6.77 -5.24 2.63
N PRO A 118 6.40 -5.42 1.34
CA PRO A 118 5.10 -5.96 0.99
C PRO A 118 4.98 -7.42 1.42
N SER A 119 3.76 -7.86 1.73
CA SER A 119 3.47 -9.26 2.03
C SER A 119 3.85 -10.18 0.85
N ALA A 120 4.28 -11.41 1.15
CA ALA A 120 4.64 -12.39 0.11
C ALA A 120 3.49 -12.71 -0.85
N ALA A 121 2.24 -12.65 -0.36
CA ALA A 121 1.05 -12.83 -1.19
C ALA A 121 0.90 -11.68 -2.21
N GLU A 122 1.10 -10.44 -1.79
CA GLU A 122 1.03 -9.29 -2.69
C GLU A 122 2.17 -9.27 -3.71
N VAL A 123 3.38 -9.63 -3.29
CA VAL A 123 4.50 -9.83 -4.21
C VAL A 123 4.13 -10.87 -5.27
N GLN A 124 3.56 -12.00 -4.87
CA GLN A 124 3.16 -13.05 -5.80
C GLN A 124 2.05 -12.60 -6.75
N MET A 125 1.04 -11.87 -6.26
CA MET A 125 -0.03 -11.30 -7.08
C MET A 125 0.51 -10.26 -8.07
N ALA A 126 1.44 -9.41 -7.63
CA ALA A 126 2.07 -8.40 -8.48
C ALA A 126 2.88 -9.07 -9.60
N ILE A 127 3.69 -10.08 -9.26
CA ILE A 127 4.48 -10.82 -10.25
C ILE A 127 3.59 -11.55 -11.24
N ASP A 128 2.51 -12.19 -10.78
CA ASP A 128 1.54 -12.87 -11.65
C ASP A 128 0.89 -11.87 -12.62
N HIS A 129 0.39 -10.75 -12.09
CA HIS A 129 -0.20 -9.67 -12.89
C HIS A 129 0.79 -9.14 -13.93
N ALA A 130 2.01 -8.78 -13.52
CA ALA A 130 3.03 -8.25 -14.43
C ALA A 130 3.40 -9.22 -15.56
N ARG A 131 3.33 -10.53 -15.32
CA ARG A 131 3.59 -11.57 -16.33
C ARG A 131 2.41 -11.80 -17.26
N ASN A 132 1.19 -11.65 -16.75
CA ASN A 132 -0.05 -11.97 -17.47
C ASN A 132 -0.76 -10.74 -18.06
N ARG A 133 -0.31 -9.50 -17.78
CA ARG A 133 -0.94 -8.24 -18.22
C ARG A 133 -1.04 -8.12 -19.74
N GLY A 134 -0.02 -8.57 -20.47
CA GLY A 134 0.15 -8.32 -21.90
C GLY A 134 1.25 -7.29 -22.19
N ALA A 135 1.33 -6.84 -23.45
CA ALA A 135 2.34 -5.85 -23.87
C ALA A 135 1.93 -4.43 -23.45
N TRP A 136 2.90 -3.66 -22.95
CA TRP A 136 2.75 -2.22 -22.66
C TRP A 136 2.23 -1.50 -23.91
N SER A 137 1.00 -0.98 -23.84
CA SER A 137 0.27 -0.44 -24.99
C SER A 137 -0.31 0.92 -24.64
N ILE A 138 0.33 1.97 -25.13
CA ILE A 138 -0.13 3.36 -24.93
C ILE A 138 -1.56 3.52 -25.47
N GLY A 139 -2.53 3.81 -24.58
CA GLY A 139 -3.83 4.35 -24.99
C GLY A 139 -5.03 4.05 -24.09
N VAL A 140 -5.12 2.86 -23.48
CA VAL A 140 -6.29 2.46 -22.67
C VAL A 140 -5.84 1.62 -21.48
N VAL A 141 -6.27 2.01 -20.27
CA VAL A 141 -6.11 1.17 -19.06
C VAL A 141 -6.59 -0.25 -19.35
N GLU A 142 -5.69 -1.21 -19.20
CA GLU A 142 -5.97 -2.61 -19.48
C GLU A 142 -7.02 -3.15 -18.51
N GLU A 143 -7.90 -4.02 -19.01
CA GLU A 143 -8.90 -4.67 -18.17
C GLU A 143 -8.26 -5.50 -17.04
N SER A 144 -7.09 -6.09 -17.33
CA SER A 144 -6.27 -6.80 -16.35
C SER A 144 -5.84 -5.90 -15.19
N ASP A 145 -5.47 -4.64 -15.47
CA ASP A 145 -5.08 -3.66 -14.46
C ASP A 145 -6.25 -3.31 -13.52
N ARG A 146 -7.45 -3.17 -14.06
CA ARG A 146 -8.66 -2.95 -13.24
C ARG A 146 -8.97 -4.16 -12.35
N ASN A 147 -8.81 -5.37 -12.88
CA ASN A 147 -9.02 -6.61 -12.14
C ASN A 147 -8.01 -6.76 -10.99
N TYR A 148 -6.73 -6.47 -11.26
CA TYR A 148 -5.68 -6.48 -10.24
C TYR A 148 -5.97 -5.51 -9.10
N LEU A 149 -6.52 -4.33 -9.41
CA LEU A 149 -6.90 -3.31 -8.43
C LEU A 149 -8.22 -3.60 -7.70
N GLY A 150 -8.74 -4.83 -7.75
CA GLY A 150 -9.91 -5.27 -6.98
C GLY A 150 -11.26 -5.04 -7.67
N GLY A 151 -11.28 -4.81 -8.99
CA GLY A 151 -12.48 -4.93 -9.84
C GLY A 151 -13.73 -4.26 -9.29
N SER A 152 -13.80 -2.92 -9.29
CA SER A 152 -15.07 -2.17 -9.26
C SER A 152 -14.84 -0.71 -9.64
N LEU A 153 -15.37 -0.33 -10.81
CA LEU A 153 -16.07 0.94 -10.96
C LEU A 153 -17.03 0.80 -12.15
N GLU A 154 -18.32 0.76 -11.84
CA GLU A 154 -19.37 1.15 -12.78
C GLU A 154 -18.97 2.47 -13.43
N LEU A 155 -18.94 2.50 -14.76
CA LEU A 155 -18.93 3.73 -15.52
C LEU A 155 -20.36 4.28 -15.45
N GLN A 156 -20.59 5.31 -14.63
CA GLN A 156 -21.69 6.26 -14.87
C GLN A 156 -21.31 7.21 -16.00
#